data_AF-A0A480AXH6-F1
#
_entry.id   AF-A0A480AXH6-F1
#
_cell.length_a   1.000
_cell.length_b   1.000
_cell.length_c   1.000
_cell.angle_alpha   90.00
_cell.angle_beta   90.00
_cell.angle_gamma   90.00
#
_symmetry.space_group_name_H-M   'P 1'
#
loop_
_entity.id
_entity.type
_entity.pdbx_description
1 polymer ?
#
loop_
_entity_poly.entity_id
_entity_poly.type
_entity_poly.pdbx_seq_one_letter_code
_entity_poly.pdbx_strand_id
1 'polypeptide(L)'
;MAKTLEPRLGFTVWIEPRTGMSPAAQAAFMRRMEDYLDARDLQCDGAPLRAVIWSPDHSLSATDQVELLDWLIDDAAVCTASVSPLMRHSAEPASFADGYVLVRAADTAIAALSLLYRARRVSAELYLQILGGFIRPVAVRSPTR
;
A
#
# COMPACT_ATOMS: atom_id res chain seq x y z
N MET A 1 -20.55 28.38 8.69
CA MET A 1 -21.17 27.06 8.44
C MET A 1 -20.05 26.07 8.20
N ALA A 2 -19.76 25.19 9.16
CA ALA A 2 -18.76 24.14 8.95
C ALA A 2 -19.36 23.13 7.95
N LYS A 3 -18.80 23.04 6.74
CA LYS A 3 -19.06 21.90 5.86
C LYS A 3 -18.64 20.66 6.65
N THR A 4 -19.59 19.78 6.95
CA THR A 4 -19.27 18.43 7.44
C THR A 4 -18.45 17.77 6.34
N LEU A 5 -17.12 17.80 6.46
CA LEU A 5 -16.22 17.10 5.56
C LEU A 5 -16.59 15.62 5.67
N GLU A 6 -16.98 15.01 4.55
CA GLU A 6 -17.14 13.56 4.52
C GLU A 6 -15.85 12.91 5.02
N PRO A 7 -15.94 11.84 5.83
CA PRO A 7 -14.76 11.18 6.35
C PRO A 7 -13.97 10.63 5.18
N ARG A 8 -12.80 11.22 4.92
CA ARG A 8 -11.93 10.83 3.81
C ARG A 8 -11.40 9.43 4.01
N LEU A 9 -11.36 8.67 2.94
CA LEU A 9 -10.76 7.34 2.96
C LEU A 9 -9.25 7.43 2.71
N GLY A 10 -8.49 6.66 3.47
CA GLY A 10 -7.07 6.40 3.28
C GLY A 10 -6.77 4.94 3.55
N PHE A 11 -5.50 4.57 3.46
CA PHE A 11 -5.06 3.21 3.74
C PHE A 11 -3.64 3.20 4.29
N THR A 12 -3.28 2.15 5.03
CA THR A 12 -1.91 1.94 5.49
C THR A 12 -1.13 1.15 4.46
N VAL A 13 0.10 1.58 4.20
CA VAL A 13 1.09 0.83 3.44
C VAL A 13 2.19 0.32 4.38
N TRP A 14 2.57 -0.94 4.20
CA TRP A 14 3.73 -1.55 4.85
C TRP A 14 4.72 -1.97 3.78
N ILE A 15 5.97 -1.55 3.93
CA ILE A 15 7.02 -1.76 2.94
C ILE A 15 8.16 -2.50 3.63
N GLU A 16 8.49 -3.67 3.11
CA GLU A 16 9.70 -4.38 3.48
C GLU A 16 10.80 -4.05 2.46
N PRO A 17 11.79 -3.22 2.83
CA PRO A 17 12.89 -2.92 1.95
C PRO A 17 13.81 -4.13 1.81
N ARG A 18 14.56 -4.18 0.71
CA ARG A 18 15.58 -5.20 0.48
C ARG A 18 16.66 -5.12 1.57
N THR A 19 17.12 -6.28 2.04
CA THR A 19 18.21 -6.35 3.01
C THR A 19 19.55 -5.94 2.39
N GLY A 20 20.43 -5.35 3.19
CA GLY A 20 21.79 -4.97 2.75
C GLY A 20 21.86 -3.73 1.86
N MET A 21 20.80 -2.92 1.76
CA MET A 21 20.87 -1.63 1.09
C MET A 21 21.85 -0.69 1.79
N SER A 22 22.59 0.09 1.00
CA SER A 22 23.38 1.20 1.54
C SER A 22 22.46 2.31 2.06
N PRO A 23 22.91 3.12 3.03
CA PRO A 23 22.15 4.29 3.49
C PRO A 23 21.78 5.26 2.36
N ALA A 24 22.65 5.41 1.36
CA ALA A 24 22.38 6.23 0.18
C ALA A 24 21.25 5.66 -0.68
N ALA A 25 21.20 4.33 -0.88
CA ALA A 25 20.12 3.69 -1.62
C ALA A 25 18.78 3.82 -0.88
N GLN A 26 18.79 3.70 0.45
CA GLN A 26 17.60 3.90 1.28
C GLN A 26 17.08 5.34 1.18
N ALA A 27 17.97 6.33 1.30
CA ALA A 27 17.60 7.74 1.15
C ALA A 27 17.07 8.06 -0.26
N ALA A 28 17.65 7.45 -1.29
CA ALA A 28 17.18 7.61 -2.66
C ALA A 28 15.78 7.01 -2.87
N PHE A 29 15.49 5.85 -2.27
CA PHE A 29 14.14 5.26 -2.27
C PHE A 29 13.13 6.17 -1.58
N MET A 30 13.49 6.68 -0.39
CA MET A 30 12.65 7.60 0.37
C MET A 30 12.26 8.84 -0.43
N ARG A 31 13.23 9.45 -1.13
CA ARG A 31 12.98 10.60 -1.99
C ARG A 31 12.04 10.27 -3.16
N ARG A 32 12.23 9.11 -3.81
CA ARG A 32 11.32 8.68 -4.88
C ARG A 32 9.90 8.45 -4.38
N MET A 33 9.74 7.95 -3.15
CA MET A 33 8.42 7.81 -2.51
C MET A 33 7.77 9.16 -2.26
N GLU A 34 8.52 10.14 -1.75
CA GLU A 34 8.05 11.52 -1.60
C GLU A 34 7.61 12.12 -2.95
N ASP A 35 8.46 11.99 -3.99
CA ASP A 35 8.16 12.47 -5.34
C ASP A 35 6.90 11.79 -5.94
N TYR A 36 6.71 10.49 -5.69
CA TYR A 36 5.52 9.74 -6.14
C TYR A 36 4.23 10.26 -5.50
N LEU A 37 4.28 10.52 -4.19
CA LEU A 37 3.13 10.99 -3.42
C LEU A 37 2.76 12.42 -3.81
N ASP A 38 3.76 13.31 -3.93
CA ASP A 38 3.56 14.69 -4.36
C ASP A 38 2.92 14.78 -5.75
N ALA A 39 3.41 13.97 -6.71
CA ALA A 39 2.87 13.92 -8.07
C ALA A 39 1.41 13.44 -8.18
N ARG A 40 0.82 12.95 -7.08
CA ARG A 40 -0.56 12.43 -7.01
C ARG A 40 -1.40 13.13 -5.94
N ASP A 41 -0.94 14.24 -5.39
CA ASP A 41 -1.61 14.96 -4.30
C ASP A 41 -1.91 14.06 -3.08
N LEU A 42 -0.99 13.14 -2.80
CA LEU A 42 -1.03 12.22 -1.68
C LEU A 42 -0.10 12.68 -0.55
N GLN A 43 -0.49 12.37 0.68
CA GLN A 43 0.27 12.63 1.89
C GLN A 43 0.52 11.34 2.66
N CYS A 44 1.57 11.34 3.47
CA CYS A 44 1.88 10.24 4.38
C CYS A 44 1.93 10.70 5.84
N ASP A 45 1.23 9.98 6.71
CA ASP A 45 1.41 10.09 8.17
C ASP A 45 2.20 8.87 8.68
N GLY A 46 2.99 9.07 9.75
CA GLY A 46 3.71 7.99 10.41
C GLY A 46 5.12 7.73 9.85
N ALA A 47 5.60 6.49 10.01
CA ALA A 47 6.95 6.12 9.60
C ALA A 47 6.94 5.69 8.11
N PRO A 48 7.96 6.01 7.32
CA PRO A 48 7.96 5.71 5.88
C PRO A 48 7.65 4.27 5.46
N LEU A 49 8.17 3.29 6.21
CA LEU A 49 7.96 1.87 5.91
C LEU A 49 6.64 1.33 6.47
N ARG A 50 5.93 2.13 7.25
CA ARG A 50 4.60 1.87 7.81
C ARG A 50 3.84 3.18 7.91
N ALA A 51 3.26 3.60 6.80
CA ALA A 51 2.68 4.92 6.64
C ALA A 51 1.18 4.83 6.34
N VAL A 52 0.42 5.83 6.79
CA VAL A 52 -0.95 6.05 6.33
C VAL A 52 -0.90 6.96 5.11
N ILE A 53 -1.43 6.48 3.99
CA ILE A 53 -1.58 7.23 2.75
C ILE A 53 -2.99 7.80 2.68
N TRP A 54 -3.08 9.10 2.41
CA TRP A 54 -4.35 9.83 2.32
C TRP A 54 -4.21 11.06 1.42
N SER A 55 -5.31 11.73 1.07
CA SER A 55 -5.28 13.01 0.34
C SER A 55 -6.05 14.10 1.08
N PRO A 56 -5.53 15.34 1.11
CA PRO A 56 -6.22 16.50 1.65
C PRO A 56 -7.32 17.03 0.72
N ASP A 57 -7.56 16.42 -0.44
CA ASP A 57 -8.54 16.91 -1.41
C ASP A 57 -9.64 15.89 -1.73
N HIS A 58 -9.33 14.59 -1.66
CA HIS A 58 -10.28 13.53 -2.04
C HIS A 58 -10.16 12.27 -1.16
N SER A 59 -11.14 11.38 -1.26
CA SER A 59 -11.09 10.03 -0.67
C SER A 59 -10.35 9.09 -1.61
N LEU A 60 -9.42 8.30 -1.06
CA LEU A 60 -8.70 7.30 -1.84
C LEU A 60 -9.58 6.09 -2.19
N SER A 61 -9.17 5.38 -3.22
CA SER A 61 -9.88 4.29 -3.87
C SER A 61 -8.99 3.06 -4.04
N ALA A 62 -9.58 1.96 -4.54
CA ALA A 62 -8.81 0.76 -4.89
C ALA A 62 -7.76 1.05 -5.97
N THR A 63 -8.02 2.00 -6.86
CA THR A 63 -7.07 2.45 -7.89
C THR A 63 -5.79 2.97 -7.25
N ASP A 64 -5.91 3.82 -6.24
CA ASP A 64 -4.75 4.41 -5.54
C ASP A 64 -3.91 3.34 -4.84
N GLN A 65 -4.57 2.33 -4.27
CA GLN A 65 -3.91 1.18 -3.66
C GLN A 65 -3.13 0.37 -4.69
N VAL A 66 -3.76 0.01 -5.81
CA VAL A 66 -3.14 -0.80 -6.87
C VAL A 66 -2.01 -0.03 -7.53
N GLU A 67 -2.18 1.25 -7.82
CA GLU A 67 -1.11 2.07 -8.43
C GLU A 67 0.10 2.19 -7.52
N LEU A 68 -0.09 2.40 -6.20
CA LEU A 68 1.02 2.43 -5.26
C LEU A 68 1.69 1.06 -5.14
N LEU A 69 0.93 -0.03 -5.09
CA LEU A 69 1.49 -1.39 -5.05
C LEU A 69 2.33 -1.68 -6.29
N ASP A 70 1.81 -1.41 -7.48
CA ASP A 70 2.51 -1.56 -8.77
C ASP A 70 3.80 -0.72 -8.79
N TRP A 71 3.74 0.52 -8.33
CA TRP A 71 4.92 1.39 -8.28
C TRP A 71 5.98 0.87 -7.30
N LEU A 72 5.57 0.38 -6.12
CA LEU A 72 6.48 -0.14 -5.10
C LEU A 72 7.20 -1.41 -5.58
N ILE A 73 6.49 -2.36 -6.18
CA ILE A 73 7.09 -3.64 -6.63
C ILE A 73 8.00 -3.49 -7.85
N ASP A 74 7.83 -2.41 -8.62
CA ASP A 74 8.70 -2.05 -9.75
C ASP A 74 10.01 -1.41 -9.24
N ASP A 75 10.10 -0.97 -7.98
CA ASP A 75 11.33 -0.42 -7.38
C ASP A 75 12.24 -1.54 -6.82
N ALA A 76 13.50 -1.57 -7.25
CA ALA A 76 14.48 -2.57 -6.83
C ALA A 76 14.80 -2.55 -5.31
N ALA A 77 14.50 -1.45 -4.63
CA ALA A 77 14.67 -1.29 -3.18
C ALA A 77 13.60 -2.03 -2.36
N VAL A 78 12.49 -2.45 -2.98
CA VAL A 78 11.38 -3.11 -2.29
C VAL A 78 11.50 -4.62 -2.43
N CYS A 79 11.29 -5.35 -1.34
CA CYS A 79 11.18 -6.81 -1.32
C CYS A 79 9.70 -7.22 -1.29
N THR A 80 8.94 -6.65 -0.37
CA THR A 80 7.50 -6.88 -0.27
C THR A 80 6.79 -5.56 0.05
N ALA A 81 5.53 -5.46 -0.40
CA ALA A 81 4.65 -4.35 -0.06
C ALA A 81 3.29 -4.90 0.34
N SER A 82 2.63 -4.25 1.30
CA SER A 82 1.27 -4.58 1.69
C SER A 82 0.44 -3.33 1.88
N VAL A 83 -0.87 -3.43 1.63
CA VAL A 83 -1.83 -2.36 1.90
C VAL A 83 -3.01 -2.87 2.72
N SER A 84 -3.50 -2.03 3.63
CA SER A 84 -4.74 -2.29 4.39
C SER A 84 -5.97 -2.07 3.52
N PRO A 85 -7.17 -2.50 3.96
CA PRO A 85 -8.42 -1.98 3.42
C PRO A 85 -8.46 -0.44 3.44
N LEU A 86 -9.28 0.14 2.56
CA LEU A 86 -9.67 1.54 2.69
C LEU A 86 -10.44 1.73 4.00
N MET A 87 -9.97 2.66 4.81
CA MET A 87 -10.54 3.00 6.10
C MET A 87 -10.70 4.51 6.19
N ARG A 88 -11.54 4.98 7.12
CA ARG A 88 -11.57 6.42 7.42
C ARG A 88 -10.18 6.85 7.86
N HIS A 89 -9.69 7.95 7.30
CA HIS A 89 -8.37 8.48 7.60
C HIS A 89 -8.21 8.71 9.10
N SER A 90 -7.07 8.26 9.60
CA SER A 90 -6.58 8.48 10.94
C SER A 90 -5.06 8.57 10.83
N ALA A 91 -4.42 9.41 11.66
CA ALA A 91 -2.96 9.50 11.68
C ALA A 91 -2.29 8.19 12.17
N GLU A 92 -3.07 7.29 12.79
CA GLU A 92 -2.57 5.99 13.25
C GLU A 92 -2.63 4.96 12.11
N PRO A 93 -1.51 4.26 11.83
CA PRO A 93 -1.50 3.14 10.90
C PRO A 93 -2.45 2.03 11.37
N ALA A 94 -3.16 1.44 10.41
CA ALA A 94 -3.98 0.24 10.63
C ALA A 94 -3.14 -0.89 11.25
N SER A 95 -3.84 -1.86 11.84
CA SER A 95 -3.22 -3.11 12.26
C SER A 95 -3.23 -4.10 11.10
N PHE A 96 -2.15 -4.89 10.96
CA PHE A 96 -2.16 -6.05 10.05
C PHE A 96 -3.30 -7.03 10.37
N ALA A 97 -3.81 -7.03 11.61
CA ALA A 97 -4.95 -7.84 12.01
C ALA A 97 -6.27 -7.43 11.34
N ASP A 98 -6.39 -6.18 10.89
CA ASP A 98 -7.60 -5.65 10.25
C ASP A 98 -7.78 -6.23 8.82
N GLY A 99 -6.67 -6.68 8.23
CA GLY A 99 -6.59 -7.30 6.92
C GLY A 99 -5.54 -6.61 6.06
N TYR A 100 -4.95 -7.34 5.11
CA TYR A 100 -4.00 -6.79 4.17
C TYR A 100 -4.00 -7.55 2.85
N VAL A 101 -3.58 -6.86 1.79
CA VAL A 101 -3.15 -7.48 0.53
C VAL A 101 -1.62 -7.37 0.50
N LEU A 102 -0.93 -8.47 0.20
CA LEU A 102 0.53 -8.56 0.11
C LEU A 102 0.96 -8.86 -1.33
N VAL A 103 1.97 -8.13 -1.79
CA VAL A 103 2.67 -8.39 -3.04
C VAL A 103 4.16 -8.56 -2.77
N ARG A 104 4.82 -9.37 -3.60
CA ARG A 104 6.26 -9.58 -3.55
C ARG A 104 6.90 -9.07 -4.83
N ALA A 105 8.01 -8.36 -4.69
CA ALA A 105 8.83 -7.98 -5.81
C ALA A 105 9.35 -9.24 -6.55
N ALA A 106 9.47 -9.14 -7.87
CA ALA A 106 9.88 -10.23 -8.76
C ALA A 106 8.92 -11.45 -8.84
N ASP A 107 7.70 -11.34 -8.31
CA ASP A 107 6.65 -12.32 -8.59
C ASP A 107 6.09 -12.11 -10.02
N THR A 108 6.42 -13.05 -10.92
CA THR A 108 5.98 -12.99 -12.32
C THR A 108 4.46 -13.01 -12.50
N ALA A 109 3.71 -13.57 -11.56
CA ALA A 109 2.25 -13.54 -11.61
C ALA A 109 1.72 -12.11 -11.40
N ILE A 110 2.36 -11.36 -10.50
CA ILE A 110 2.03 -9.95 -10.26
C ILE A 110 2.37 -9.12 -11.50
N ALA A 111 3.53 -9.34 -12.12
CA ALA A 111 3.90 -8.62 -13.35
C ALA A 111 2.85 -8.82 -14.48
N ALA A 112 2.35 -10.04 -14.66
CA ALA A 112 1.29 -10.33 -15.62
C ALA A 112 -0.04 -9.65 -15.25
N LEU A 113 -0.39 -9.64 -13.96
CA LEU A 113 -1.59 -8.97 -13.46
C LEU A 113 -1.53 -7.45 -13.63
N SER A 114 -0.38 -6.83 -13.30
CA SER A 114 -0.10 -5.41 -13.55
C SER A 114 -0.24 -5.05 -15.03
N LEU A 115 0.23 -5.91 -15.95
CA LEU A 115 0.03 -5.70 -17.38
C LEU A 115 -1.46 -5.70 -17.76
N LEU A 116 -2.24 -6.66 -17.26
CA LEU A 116 -3.69 -6.74 -17.53
C LEU A 116 -4.44 -5.52 -16.96
N TYR A 117 -4.05 -5.06 -15.77
CA TYR A 117 -4.59 -3.85 -15.16
C TYR A 117 -4.28 -2.60 -15.97
N ARG A 118 -3.02 -2.39 -16.35
CA ARG A 118 -2.58 -1.26 -17.19
C ARG A 118 -3.25 -1.28 -18.58
N ALA A 119 -3.49 -2.47 -19.13
CA ALA A 119 -4.27 -2.68 -20.35
C ALA A 119 -5.80 -2.53 -20.17
N ARG A 120 -6.26 -2.12 -18.97
CA ARG A 120 -7.67 -1.93 -18.59
C ARG A 120 -8.53 -3.19 -18.78
N ARG A 121 -7.93 -4.37 -18.68
CA ARG A 121 -8.62 -5.67 -18.73
C ARG A 121 -9.08 -6.17 -17.36
N VAL A 122 -8.49 -5.63 -16.29
CA VAL A 122 -8.81 -5.92 -14.89
C VAL A 122 -9.03 -4.59 -14.18
N SER A 123 -10.09 -4.47 -13.38
CA SER A 123 -10.30 -3.29 -12.52
C SER A 123 -9.43 -3.37 -11.26
N ALA A 124 -9.26 -2.26 -10.55
CA ALA A 124 -8.46 -2.25 -9.33
C ALA A 124 -9.07 -3.16 -8.23
N GLU A 125 -10.40 -3.20 -8.12
CA GLU A 125 -11.09 -4.08 -7.18
C GLU A 125 -10.85 -5.56 -7.52
N LEU A 126 -10.98 -5.91 -8.80
CA LEU A 126 -10.73 -7.28 -9.26
C LEU A 126 -9.25 -7.66 -9.10
N TYR A 127 -8.33 -6.71 -9.31
CA TYR A 127 -6.89 -6.90 -9.06
C TYR A 127 -6.67 -7.32 -7.61
N LEU A 128 -7.16 -6.55 -6.65
CA LEU A 128 -7.02 -6.85 -5.22
C LEU A 128 -7.70 -8.18 -4.84
N GLN A 129 -8.85 -8.50 -5.47
CA GLN A 129 -9.51 -9.80 -5.29
C GLN A 129 -8.69 -10.97 -5.83
N ILE A 130 -8.05 -10.85 -6.99
CA ILE A 130 -7.17 -11.87 -7.57
C ILE A 130 -5.96 -12.12 -6.66
N LEU A 131 -5.48 -11.09 -5.98
CA LEU A 131 -4.44 -11.21 -4.96
C LEU A 131 -4.90 -11.90 -3.65
N GLY A 132 -6.15 -12.35 -3.60
CA GLY A 132 -6.75 -13.03 -2.44
C GLY A 132 -7.61 -12.13 -1.55
N GLY A 133 -7.77 -10.85 -1.91
CA GLY A 133 -8.47 -9.85 -1.10
C GLY A 133 -7.73 -9.51 0.19
N PHE A 134 -8.38 -8.76 1.08
CA PHE A 134 -7.79 -8.40 2.36
C PHE A 134 -7.84 -9.58 3.33
N ILE A 135 -6.72 -10.31 3.44
CA ILE A 135 -6.58 -11.50 4.28
C ILE A 135 -6.21 -11.08 5.70
N ARG A 136 -6.79 -11.73 6.71
CA ARG A 136 -6.44 -11.54 8.12
C ARG A 136 -5.52 -12.66 8.61
N PRO A 137 -4.47 -12.36 9.38
CA PRO A 137 -3.63 -13.40 9.96
C PRO A 137 -4.45 -14.24 10.96
N VAL A 138 -4.42 -15.56 10.79
CA VAL A 138 -5.05 -16.48 11.74
C VAL A 138 -4.17 -16.56 12.99
N ALA A 139 -4.67 -16.06 14.12
CA ALA A 139 -4.00 -16.23 15.40
C ALA A 139 -4.07 -17.71 15.80
N VAL A 140 -3.02 -18.47 15.50
CA VAL A 140 -2.84 -19.81 16.07
C VAL A 140 -2.49 -19.61 17.54
N ARG A 141 -3.47 -19.73 18.42
CA ARG A 141 -3.23 -19.84 19.87
C ARG A 141 -2.50 -21.15 20.10
N SER A 142 -1.18 -21.09 20.25
CA SER A 142 -0.42 -22.21 20.82
C SER A 142 -1.01 -22.50 22.21
N PRO A 143 -1.47 -23.74 22.50
CA PRO A 143 -1.82 -24.08 23.87
C PRO A 143 -0.55 -24.00 24.71
N THR A 144 -0.54 -23.10 25.68
CA THR A 144 0.44 -23.09 26.77
C THR A 144 0.50 -24.48 27.38
N ARG A 145 1.68 -25.10 27.30
CA ARG A 145 2.04 -26.25 28.13
C ARG A 145 2.51 -25.78 29.49
#